data_AF-A0A2N5FP90-F1
#
_entry.id   AF-A0A2N5FP90-F1
#
_cell.length_a   1.000
_cell.length_b   1.000
_cell.length_c   1.000
_cell.angle_alpha   90.00
_cell.angle_beta   90.00
_cell.angle_gamma   90.00
#
_symmetry.space_group_name_H-M   'P 1'
#
loop_
_entity.id
_entity.type
_entity.pdbx_description
1 polymer ?
#
loop_
_entity_poly.entity_id
_entity_poly.type
_entity_poly.pdbx_seq_one_letter_code
_entity_poly.pdbx_strand_id
1 'polypeptide(L)'
;MQNVVIEHEFTIDFLDVEPEWWGFNQFPMETELDDYSFKAKQMVYMLNEVYQGTKRELTGVFDLNEAGLIVNAFNGHLYSPELPNKKVLVANVADDIQINLADEIFGVDADKLLKKLNQLTEFQAFTVIRMAFEFLYSRYREAIDTENQNEKLLSAIFNVGEGGDL
;
A
#
# COMPACT_ATOMS: atom_id res chain seq x y z
N MET A 1 17.23 -35.16 -6.31
CA MET A 1 17.02 -33.80 -6.87
C MET A 1 17.85 -32.85 -6.04
N GLN A 2 18.84 -32.18 -6.64
CA GLN A 2 19.57 -31.12 -5.96
C GLN A 2 18.66 -29.89 -5.92
N ASN A 3 18.42 -29.35 -4.74
CA ASN A 3 17.77 -28.06 -4.59
C ASN A 3 18.71 -27.01 -5.18
N VAL A 4 18.37 -26.51 -6.37
CA VAL A 4 19.03 -25.34 -6.94
C VAL A 4 18.55 -24.14 -6.13
N VAL A 5 19.36 -23.72 -5.16
CA VAL A 5 19.16 -22.44 -4.49
C VAL A 5 19.67 -21.38 -5.46
N ILE A 6 18.74 -20.62 -6.06
CA ILE A 6 19.11 -19.44 -6.83
C ILE A 6 19.34 -18.32 -5.81
N GLU A 7 20.58 -18.17 -5.38
CA GLU A 7 20.98 -17.03 -4.56
C GLU A 7 20.88 -15.76 -5.41
N HIS A 8 19.95 -14.88 -5.05
CA HIS A 8 19.93 -13.52 -5.58
C HIS A 8 20.76 -12.67 -4.62
N GLU A 9 21.96 -12.30 -5.05
CA GLU A 9 22.79 -11.36 -4.32
C GLU A 9 22.23 -9.95 -4.55
N PHE A 10 21.68 -9.35 -3.49
CA PHE A 10 21.25 -7.95 -3.50
C PHE A 10 22.32 -7.13 -2.80
N THR A 11 23.08 -6.36 -3.58
CA THR A 11 23.92 -5.31 -3.02
C THR A 11 23.03 -4.11 -2.72
N ILE A 12 22.92 -3.75 -1.44
CA ILE A 12 22.25 -2.52 -1.02
C ILE A 12 23.34 -1.51 -0.67
N ASP A 13 23.56 -0.57 -1.58
CA ASP A 13 24.46 0.55 -1.35
C ASP A 13 23.69 1.61 -0.57
N PHE A 14 23.91 1.68 0.74
CA PHE A 14 23.46 2.81 1.54
C PHE A 14 24.62 3.81 1.61
N LEU A 15 24.41 5.08 1.27
CA LEU A 15 25.43 6.12 1.45
C LEU A 15 25.39 6.60 2.89
N ASP A 16 26.52 6.69 3.62
CA ASP A 16 26.59 6.97 5.08
C ASP A 16 25.78 8.19 5.59
N VAL A 17 25.36 9.08 4.69
CA VAL A 17 24.60 10.30 4.96
C VAL A 17 23.08 10.16 4.75
N GLU A 18 22.61 8.99 4.30
CA GLU A 18 21.21 8.75 3.98
C GLU A 18 20.37 8.43 5.24
N PRO A 19 19.13 8.97 5.36
CA PRO A 19 18.26 8.77 6.52
C PRO A 19 18.02 7.30 6.90
N GLU A 20 18.07 6.40 5.92
CA GLU A 20 17.89 4.95 6.04
C GLU A 20 18.90 4.34 7.01
N TRP A 21 20.14 4.86 7.08
CA TRP A 21 21.15 4.44 8.05
C TRP A 21 20.74 4.71 9.49
N TRP A 22 20.03 5.81 9.74
CA TRP A 22 19.53 6.11 11.09
C TRP A 22 18.43 5.12 11.49
N GLY A 23 17.66 4.61 10.52
CA GLY A 23 16.67 3.57 10.73
C GLY A 23 17.28 2.31 11.35
N PHE A 24 18.45 1.87 10.89
CA PHE A 24 19.15 0.71 11.46
C PHE A 24 19.57 0.89 12.92
N ASN A 25 19.93 2.12 13.31
CA ASN A 25 20.31 2.44 14.68
C ASN A 25 19.10 2.54 15.62
N GLN A 26 17.92 2.87 15.08
CA GLN A 26 16.67 2.95 15.84
C GLN A 26 15.95 1.60 15.93
N PHE A 27 16.16 0.72 14.95
CA PHE A 27 15.59 -0.62 14.97
C PHE A 27 16.20 -1.46 16.10
N PRO A 28 15.36 -2.07 16.96
CA PRO A 28 15.84 -2.76 18.16
C PRO A 28 16.76 -3.93 17.82
N MET A 29 17.76 -4.15 18.67
CA MET A 29 18.58 -5.36 18.66
C MET A 29 17.78 -6.44 19.41
N GLU A 30 17.63 -7.62 18.82
CA GLU A 30 17.08 -8.80 19.49
C GLU A 30 18.20 -9.63 20.13
N THR A 31 19.41 -9.57 19.57
CA THR A 31 20.61 -10.21 20.11
C THR A 31 21.84 -9.33 20.01
N GLU A 32 22.89 -9.62 20.79
CA GLU A 32 24.18 -8.89 20.72
C GLU A 32 24.95 -9.11 19.39
N LEU A 33 24.50 -10.06 18.56
CA LEU A 33 25.14 -10.46 17.31
C LEU A 33 24.45 -9.90 16.06
N ASP A 34 23.40 -9.08 16.21
CA ASP A 34 22.65 -8.54 15.08
C ASP A 34 23.49 -7.50 14.32
N ASP A 35 24.04 -7.89 13.18
CA ASP A 35 24.70 -6.95 12.26
C ASP A 35 23.67 -6.19 11.39
N TYR A 36 24.13 -5.20 10.61
CA TYR A 36 23.24 -4.44 9.73
C TYR A 36 22.57 -5.31 8.65
N SER A 37 23.21 -6.40 8.20
CA SER A 37 22.61 -7.32 7.23
C SER A 37 21.42 -8.06 7.84
N PHE A 38 21.57 -8.54 9.07
CA PHE A 38 20.50 -9.17 9.83
C PHE A 38 19.35 -8.19 10.07
N LYS A 39 19.65 -6.96 10.54
CA LYS A 39 18.61 -5.93 10.73
C LYS A 39 17.85 -5.61 9.45
N ALA A 40 18.55 -5.46 8.32
CA ALA A 40 17.91 -5.23 7.03
C ALA A 40 16.92 -6.34 6.67
N LYS A 41 17.34 -7.61 6.84
CA LYS A 41 16.47 -8.76 6.58
C LYS A 41 15.25 -8.77 7.51
N GLN A 42 15.44 -8.49 8.80
CA GLN A 42 14.34 -8.45 9.77
C GLN A 42 13.37 -7.31 9.47
N MET A 43 13.86 -6.11 9.19
CA MET A 43 13.02 -4.96 8.85
C MET A 43 12.17 -5.24 7.59
N VAL A 44 12.76 -5.84 6.56
CA VAL A 44 12.02 -6.23 5.34
C VAL A 44 10.95 -7.28 5.67
N TYR A 45 11.31 -8.32 6.40
CA TYR A 45 10.37 -9.38 6.78
C TYR A 45 9.22 -8.83 7.62
N MET A 46 9.54 -8.10 8.69
CA MET A 46 8.54 -7.53 9.60
C MET A 46 7.66 -6.50 8.92
N LEU A 47 8.22 -5.60 8.10
CA LEU A 47 7.41 -4.62 7.38
C LEU A 47 6.40 -5.32 6.45
N ASN A 48 6.83 -6.36 5.73
CA ASN A 48 5.94 -7.13 4.89
C ASN A 48 4.87 -7.85 5.71
N GLU A 49 5.23 -8.53 6.80
CA GLU A 49 4.27 -9.22 7.67
C GLU A 49 3.22 -8.25 8.25
N VAL A 50 3.65 -7.10 8.76
CA VAL A 50 2.74 -6.08 9.32
C VAL A 50 1.88 -5.45 8.22
N TYR A 51 2.44 -5.20 7.03
CA TYR A 51 1.68 -4.74 5.87
C TYR A 51 0.57 -5.74 5.48
N GLN A 52 0.92 -7.02 5.29
CA GLN A 52 -0.05 -8.07 4.96
C GLN A 52 -1.08 -8.29 6.08
N GLY A 53 -0.65 -8.19 7.35
CA GLY A 53 -1.55 -8.21 8.51
C GLY A 53 -2.56 -7.07 8.46
N THR A 54 -2.10 -5.85 8.20
CA THR A 54 -2.96 -4.67 8.12
C THR A 54 -3.90 -4.73 6.91
N LYS A 55 -3.47 -5.28 5.76
CA LYS A 55 -4.38 -5.55 4.61
C LYS A 55 -5.54 -6.46 5.01
N ARG A 56 -5.31 -7.44 5.89
CA ARG A 56 -6.38 -8.31 6.41
C ARG A 56 -7.32 -7.55 7.34
N GLU A 57 -6.81 -6.68 8.20
CA GLU A 57 -7.64 -5.83 9.07
C GLU A 57 -8.57 -4.89 8.29
N LEU A 58 -8.14 -4.46 7.09
CA LEU A 58 -8.89 -3.57 6.22
C LEU A 58 -9.92 -4.29 5.33
N THR A 59 -10.04 -5.61 5.44
CA THR A 59 -11.01 -6.41 4.66
C THR A 59 -12.43 -5.89 4.88
N GLY A 60 -13.12 -5.57 3.79
CA GLY A 60 -14.51 -5.07 3.84
C GLY A 60 -14.68 -3.65 4.39
N VAL A 61 -13.59 -2.93 4.68
CA VAL A 61 -13.65 -1.50 5.03
C VAL A 61 -14.06 -0.68 3.82
N PHE A 62 -13.52 -1.03 2.64
CA PHE A 62 -13.82 -0.38 1.37
C PHE A 62 -14.59 -1.32 0.46
N ASP A 63 -15.57 -0.78 -0.28
CA ASP A 63 -16.14 -1.46 -1.43
C ASP A 63 -15.28 -1.23 -2.69
N LEU A 64 -15.67 -1.86 -3.81
CA LEU A 64 -14.88 -1.84 -5.04
C LEU A 64 -14.81 -0.44 -5.66
N ASN A 65 -15.88 0.32 -5.57
CA ASN A 65 -15.96 1.67 -6.12
C ASN A 65 -15.12 2.64 -5.28
N GLU A 66 -15.20 2.53 -3.95
CA GLU A 66 -14.34 3.27 -3.02
C GLU A 66 -12.86 2.95 -3.25
N ALA A 67 -12.51 1.68 -3.46
CA ALA A 67 -11.14 1.27 -3.78
C ALA A 67 -10.67 1.87 -5.12
N GLY A 68 -11.54 1.89 -6.14
CA GLY A 68 -11.25 2.47 -7.45
C GLY A 68 -10.98 3.97 -7.37
N LEU A 69 -11.81 4.71 -6.62
CA LEU A 69 -11.62 6.13 -6.36
C LEU A 69 -10.30 6.40 -5.62
N ILE A 70 -9.99 5.62 -4.57
CA ILE A 70 -8.72 5.75 -3.84
C ILE A 70 -7.53 5.53 -4.79
N VAL A 71 -7.58 4.52 -5.67
CA VAL A 71 -6.53 4.28 -6.67
C VAL A 71 -6.39 5.47 -7.62
N ASN A 72 -7.50 6.02 -8.09
CA ASN A 72 -7.50 7.17 -8.99
C ASN A 72 -6.84 8.39 -8.36
N ALA A 73 -7.13 8.66 -7.08
CA ALA A 73 -6.53 9.75 -6.30
C ALA A 73 -5.00 9.64 -6.13
N PHE A 74 -4.39 8.47 -6.42
CA PHE A 74 -2.93 8.29 -6.40
C PHE A 74 -2.32 8.14 -7.80
N ASN A 75 -3.14 8.15 -8.85
CA ASN A 75 -2.67 8.06 -10.21
C ASN A 75 -1.94 9.35 -10.61
N GLY A 76 -0.61 9.27 -10.78
CA GLY A 76 0.22 10.43 -11.10
C GLY A 76 0.68 11.24 -9.89
N HIS A 77 0.40 10.80 -8.66
CA HIS A 77 0.88 11.47 -7.44
C HIS A 77 2.26 10.96 -7.01
N LEU A 78 3.16 11.91 -6.73
CA LEU A 78 4.42 11.65 -6.04
C LEU A 78 4.15 11.57 -4.53
N TYR A 79 4.27 10.39 -3.95
CA TYR A 79 4.17 10.19 -2.51
C TYR A 79 5.53 10.45 -1.85
N SER A 80 5.56 11.37 -0.87
CA SER A 80 6.73 11.63 -0.03
C SER A 80 6.54 11.02 1.35
N PRO A 81 7.50 10.21 1.86
CA PRO A 81 7.43 9.57 3.17
C PRO A 81 7.55 10.54 4.35
N GLU A 82 7.90 11.81 4.11
CA GLU A 82 8.08 12.82 5.15
C GLU A 82 6.76 13.37 5.72
N LEU A 83 5.64 13.12 5.02
CA LEU A 83 4.32 13.61 5.41
C LEU A 83 3.51 12.52 6.14
N PRO A 84 2.63 12.89 7.09
CA PRO A 84 1.73 11.94 7.74
C PRO A 84 0.81 11.26 6.73
N ASN A 85 0.80 9.93 6.70
CA ASN A 85 0.11 9.13 5.68
C ASN A 85 -1.39 9.43 5.62
N LYS A 86 -2.04 9.52 6.77
CA LYS A 86 -3.48 9.80 6.84
C LYS A 86 -3.80 11.16 6.25
N LYS A 87 -2.98 12.18 6.53
CA LYS A 87 -3.18 13.50 5.93
C LYS A 87 -3.03 13.45 4.43
N VAL A 88 -2.01 12.76 3.91
CA VAL A 88 -1.79 12.59 2.47
C VAL A 88 -2.96 11.85 1.82
N LEU A 89 -3.39 10.72 2.40
CA LEU A 89 -4.51 9.91 1.90
C LEU A 89 -5.81 10.71 1.84
N VAL A 90 -6.18 11.37 2.94
CA VAL A 90 -7.42 12.15 3.01
C VAL A 90 -7.36 13.35 2.07
N ALA A 91 -6.23 14.06 1.99
CA ALA A 91 -6.08 15.22 1.12
C ALA A 91 -6.19 14.83 -0.36
N ASN A 92 -5.44 13.82 -0.82
CA ASN A 92 -5.49 13.39 -2.22
C ASN A 92 -6.89 12.92 -2.63
N VAL A 93 -7.56 12.12 -1.79
CA VAL A 93 -8.93 11.67 -2.07
C VAL A 93 -9.92 12.84 -2.09
N ALA A 94 -9.81 13.77 -1.14
CA ALA A 94 -10.68 14.95 -1.10
C ALA A 94 -10.44 15.87 -2.31
N ASP A 95 -9.18 16.06 -2.72
CA ASP A 95 -8.83 16.87 -3.88
C ASP A 95 -9.37 16.24 -5.17
N ASP A 96 -9.25 14.92 -5.34
CA ASP A 96 -9.77 14.21 -6.51
C ASP A 96 -11.30 14.27 -6.60
N ILE A 97 -11.99 14.18 -5.45
CA ILE A 97 -13.43 14.42 -5.36
C ILE A 97 -13.77 15.86 -5.77
N GLN A 98 -13.09 16.86 -5.20
CA GLN A 98 -13.43 18.28 -5.42
C GLN A 98 -13.10 18.78 -6.83
N ILE A 99 -12.00 18.30 -7.42
CA ILE A 99 -11.47 18.82 -8.69
C ILE A 99 -11.96 17.97 -9.86
N ASN A 100 -11.93 16.64 -9.71
CA ASN A 100 -12.22 15.70 -10.81
C ASN A 100 -13.61 15.05 -10.69
N LEU A 101 -14.40 15.38 -9.66
CA LEU A 101 -15.73 14.79 -9.41
C LEU A 101 -15.68 13.27 -9.35
N ALA A 102 -14.60 12.73 -8.74
CA ALA A 102 -14.35 11.29 -8.72
C ALA A 102 -15.46 10.51 -7.99
N ASP A 103 -16.10 11.10 -7.00
CA ASP A 103 -17.26 10.52 -6.32
C ASP A 103 -18.43 10.27 -7.28
N GLU A 104 -18.70 11.20 -8.21
CA GLU A 104 -19.72 11.01 -9.25
C GLU A 104 -19.30 9.93 -10.26
N ILE A 105 -18.03 9.93 -10.68
CA ILE A 105 -17.48 8.98 -11.66
C ILE A 105 -17.57 7.54 -11.14
N PHE A 106 -17.20 7.32 -9.88
CA PHE A 106 -17.19 5.99 -9.27
C PHE A 106 -18.51 5.66 -8.54
N GLY A 107 -19.46 6.59 -8.46
CA GLY A 107 -20.73 6.39 -7.75
C GLY A 107 -20.54 6.15 -6.24
N VAL A 108 -19.65 6.91 -5.61
CA VAL A 108 -19.27 6.78 -4.20
C VAL A 108 -19.89 7.89 -3.37
N ASP A 109 -20.35 7.56 -2.15
CA ASP A 109 -20.71 8.57 -1.15
C ASP A 109 -19.44 9.20 -0.55
N ALA A 110 -19.13 10.42 -1.00
CA ALA A 110 -17.93 11.15 -0.62
C ALA A 110 -17.79 11.32 0.91
N ASP A 111 -18.87 11.69 1.60
CA ASP A 111 -18.85 11.94 3.05
C ASP A 111 -18.60 10.64 3.82
N LYS A 112 -19.22 9.54 3.38
CA LYS A 112 -19.00 8.22 3.96
C LYS A 112 -17.56 7.75 3.75
N LEU A 113 -17.01 7.90 2.55
CA LEU A 113 -15.63 7.53 2.25
C LEU A 113 -14.64 8.35 3.07
N LEU A 114 -14.74 9.68 3.06
CA LEU A 114 -13.85 10.56 3.82
C LEU A 114 -13.93 10.28 5.33
N LYS A 115 -15.10 9.92 5.86
CA LYS A 115 -15.24 9.50 7.25
C LYS A 115 -14.47 8.22 7.54
N LYS A 116 -14.56 7.19 6.67
CA LYS A 116 -13.77 5.95 6.82
C LYS A 116 -12.27 6.25 6.83
N LEU A 117 -11.79 7.07 5.89
CA LEU A 117 -10.37 7.42 5.77
C LEU A 117 -9.85 8.17 7.00
N ASN A 118 -10.66 9.07 7.58
CA ASN A 118 -10.29 9.80 8.80
C ASN A 118 -10.21 8.92 10.05
N GLN A 119 -10.93 7.79 10.06
CA GLN A 119 -10.93 6.83 11.17
C GLN A 119 -9.73 5.87 11.15
N LEU A 120 -8.97 5.83 10.05
CA LEU A 120 -7.78 5.00 9.96
C LEU A 120 -6.69 5.43 10.95
N THR A 121 -5.93 4.46 11.45
CA THR A 121 -4.63 4.72 12.07
C THR A 121 -3.61 5.16 11.01
N GLU A 122 -2.47 5.71 11.43
CA GLU A 122 -1.44 6.11 10.47
C GLU A 122 -0.89 4.93 9.66
N PHE A 123 -0.73 3.76 10.28
CA PHE A 123 -0.22 2.60 9.57
C PHE A 123 -1.27 2.00 8.62
N GLN A 124 -2.56 2.05 8.99
CA GLN A 124 -3.64 1.67 8.08
C GLN A 124 -3.71 2.61 6.87
N ALA A 125 -3.55 3.92 7.07
CA ALA A 125 -3.48 4.87 5.97
C ALA A 125 -2.27 4.59 5.06
N PHE A 126 -1.09 4.33 5.64
CA PHE A 126 0.08 3.88 4.89
C PHE A 126 -0.22 2.63 4.05
N THR A 127 -0.87 1.62 4.64
CA THR A 127 -1.24 0.38 3.95
C THR A 127 -2.18 0.65 2.78
N VAL A 128 -3.21 1.50 2.94
CA VAL A 128 -4.12 1.87 1.84
C VAL A 128 -3.39 2.56 0.70
N ILE A 129 -2.46 3.47 0.99
CA ILE A 129 -1.62 4.11 -0.03
C ILE A 129 -0.77 3.06 -0.78
N ARG A 130 -0.17 2.12 -0.06
CA ARG A 130 0.62 1.04 -0.67
C ARG A 130 -0.23 0.10 -1.51
N MET A 131 -1.46 -0.19 -1.11
CA MET A 131 -2.42 -0.95 -1.92
C MET A 131 -2.77 -0.23 -3.22
N ALA A 132 -2.94 1.10 -3.19
CA ALA A 132 -3.15 1.89 -4.40
C ALA A 132 -1.95 1.80 -5.36
N PHE A 133 -0.73 1.93 -4.86
CA PHE A 133 0.48 1.76 -5.68
C PHE A 133 0.69 0.32 -6.15
N GLU A 134 0.36 -0.68 -5.33
CA GLU A 134 0.38 -2.10 -5.71
C GLU A 134 -0.51 -2.33 -6.94
N PHE A 135 -1.69 -1.70 -7.00
CA PHE A 135 -2.54 -1.75 -8.17
C PHE A 135 -1.94 -1.01 -9.37
N LEU A 136 -1.53 0.26 -9.18
CA LEU A 136 -1.06 1.12 -10.27
C LEU A 136 0.18 0.57 -10.98
N TYR A 137 1.09 -0.06 -10.23
CA TYR A 137 2.37 -0.59 -10.71
C TYR A 137 2.42 -2.13 -10.77
N SER A 138 1.27 -2.79 -10.64
CA SER A 138 1.19 -4.23 -10.85
C SER A 138 1.63 -4.56 -12.29
N ARG A 139 2.59 -5.48 -12.42
CA ARG A 139 3.04 -6.01 -13.73
C ARG A 139 1.90 -6.63 -14.55
N TYR A 140 0.77 -6.96 -13.91
CA TYR A 140 -0.41 -7.50 -14.57
C TYR A 140 -1.25 -6.44 -15.29
N ARG A 141 -1.03 -5.14 -15.02
CA ARG A 141 -1.73 -4.04 -15.70
C ARG A 141 -1.25 -3.81 -17.13
N GLU A 142 0.02 -4.07 -17.43
CA GLU A 142 0.59 -3.86 -18.77
C GLU A 142 0.22 -4.98 -19.77
N ALA A 143 -0.29 -6.12 -19.30
CA ALA A 143 -0.50 -7.29 -20.16
C ALA A 143 -1.91 -7.40 -20.76
N ILE A 144 -2.97 -6.93 -20.09
CA ILE A 144 -4.34 -7.22 -20.50
C ILE A 144 -5.30 -6.10 -20.04
N ASP A 145 -5.65 -5.21 -20.96
CA ASP A 145 -6.68 -4.17 -20.75
C ASP A 145 -8.08 -4.79 -20.94
N THR A 146 -8.52 -5.58 -19.97
CA THR A 146 -9.93 -6.00 -19.88
C THR A 146 -10.47 -5.62 -18.50
N GLU A 147 -11.60 -4.92 -18.49
CA GLU A 147 -12.28 -4.38 -17.31
C GLU A 147 -12.43 -5.42 -16.17
N ASN A 148 -12.79 -6.66 -16.52
CA ASN A 148 -12.97 -7.77 -15.58
C ASN A 148 -11.66 -8.19 -14.84
N GLN A 149 -10.48 -8.02 -15.46
CA GLN A 149 -9.21 -8.33 -14.78
C GLN A 149 -8.77 -7.22 -13.84
N ASN A 150 -9.07 -5.96 -14.15
CA ASN A 150 -8.80 -4.83 -13.27
C ASN A 150 -9.65 -4.91 -12.01
N GLU A 151 -10.94 -5.23 -12.11
CA GLU A 151 -11.81 -5.42 -10.94
C GLU A 151 -11.32 -6.57 -10.04
N LYS A 152 -10.92 -7.70 -10.62
CA LYS A 152 -10.37 -8.84 -9.87
C LYS A 152 -9.08 -8.49 -9.15
N LEU A 153 -8.17 -7.78 -9.83
CA LEU A 153 -6.92 -7.34 -9.20
C LEU A 153 -7.22 -6.35 -8.06
N LEU A 154 -8.13 -5.41 -8.27
CA LEU A 154 -8.51 -4.42 -7.27
C LEU A 154 -9.17 -5.09 -6.04
N SER A 155 -10.13 -6.00 -6.27
CA SER A 155 -10.76 -6.81 -5.23
C SER A 155 -9.74 -7.63 -4.45
N ALA A 156 -8.78 -8.27 -5.12
CA ALA A 156 -7.74 -9.06 -4.48
C ALA A 156 -6.78 -8.19 -3.63
N ILE A 157 -6.43 -7.00 -4.10
CA ILE A 157 -5.56 -6.09 -3.36
C ILE A 157 -6.29 -5.51 -2.15
N PHE A 158 -7.53 -5.06 -2.33
CA PHE A 158 -8.34 -4.43 -1.28
C PHE A 158 -9.09 -5.41 -0.38
N ASN A 159 -9.00 -6.72 -0.67
CA ASN A 159 -9.80 -7.76 -0.04
C ASN A 159 -11.29 -7.38 0.01
N VAL A 160 -11.80 -6.80 -1.08
CA VAL A 160 -13.23 -6.55 -1.24
C VAL A 160 -13.85 -7.90 -1.59
N GLY A 161 -14.71 -8.46 -0.73
CA GLY A 161 -15.33 -9.75 -1.01
C GLY A 161 -15.97 -9.74 -2.40
N GLU A 162 -15.78 -10.83 -3.18
CA GLU A 162 -16.54 -11.01 -4.42
C GLU A 162 -18.02 -10.85 -4.06
N GLY A 163 -18.68 -9.87 -4.65
CA GLY A 163 -20.10 -9.64 -4.44
C GLY A 163 -20.84 -10.93 -4.73
N GLY A 164 -21.24 -11.64 -3.68
CA GLY A 164 -22.17 -12.75 -3.81
C GLY A 164 -23.48 -12.15 -4.25
N ASP A 165 -23.91 -12.51 -5.46
CA ASP A 165 -25.28 -12.30 -5.93
C ASP A 165 -26.26 -12.70 -4.81
N LEU A 166 -27.06 -11.71 -4.37
CA LEU A 166 -28.28 -11.93 -3.59
C LEU A 166 -29.44 -12.23 -4.55
#